data_AF-A0A397E738-F1
#
_entry.id   AF-A0A397E738-F1
#
_cell.length_a   1.000
_cell.length_b   1.000
_cell.length_c   1.000
_cell.angle_alpha   90.00
_cell.angle_beta   90.00
_cell.angle_gamma   90.00
#
_symmetry.space_group_name_H-M   'P 1'
#
loop_
_entity.id
_entity.type
_entity.pdbx_description
1 polymer ?
#
loop_
_entity_poly.entity_id
_entity_poly.type
_entity_poly.pdbx_seq_one_letter_code
_entity_poly.pdbx_strand_id
1 'polypeptide(L)'
;MAALSKVVLVLCAATQAATAWTNWDTRQACYPTKDVRPASVVELQAAVKAATSLRVAGAGHSFSPIVLTNATLLTLNNYASVVSFDTTTITVQAGMPLYAINSYLETKRRALPNLGAVAVQTAAGATQTGTHGTGKTGSISSGIVGMDLIAANGTILTLKSGSPLLDAARVGMGALGVVSTITFQHVPIWRMEQITFTLSLASFQQNLRLLQATYDRVQWYLYGNVATTQSVTVILRVNTTRAVTAAGGCWGGRSAAPTSPPPLGWSRWPAGAYACIDVSYKTLGVDGRNNMIGGLFTETELMIGADNDLQALTELLAVHKT
;
A
#
# COMPACT_ATOMS: atom_id res chain seq x y z
N MET A 1 51.92 58.70 2.89
CA MET A 1 50.63 58.34 3.48
C MET A 1 49.71 57.89 2.35
N ALA A 2 49.57 56.58 2.15
CA ALA A 2 48.57 56.01 1.23
C ALA A 2 48.00 54.79 1.95
N ALA A 3 46.83 54.95 2.56
CA ALA A 3 46.13 53.87 3.25
C ALA A 3 45.34 53.07 2.22
N LEU A 4 45.75 51.82 1.98
CA LEU A 4 45.01 50.85 1.19
C LEU A 4 43.69 50.48 1.89
N SER A 5 42.58 50.67 1.18
CA SER A 5 41.27 50.18 1.57
C SER A 5 41.21 48.66 1.34
N LYS A 6 41.09 47.86 2.40
CA LYS A 6 40.86 46.41 2.31
C LYS A 6 39.39 46.16 1.99
N VAL A 7 39.10 45.78 0.74
CA VAL A 7 37.81 45.21 0.37
C VAL A 7 37.76 43.78 0.90
N VAL A 8 36.88 43.52 1.88
CA VAL A 8 36.55 42.16 2.32
C VAL A 8 35.47 41.63 1.38
N LEU A 9 35.85 40.71 0.50
CA LEU A 9 34.89 39.94 -0.28
C LEU A 9 34.28 38.87 0.64
N VAL A 10 33.03 39.06 1.07
CA VAL A 10 32.25 37.99 1.69
C VAL A 10 31.73 37.10 0.57
N LEU A 11 32.41 35.96 0.35
CA LEU A 11 31.88 34.87 -0.45
C LEU A 11 30.71 34.24 0.31
N CYS A 12 29.48 34.65 0.00
CA CYS A 12 28.30 33.84 0.30
C CYS A 12 28.43 32.55 -0.50
N ALA A 13 28.92 31.48 0.14
CA ALA A 13 28.70 30.15 -0.37
C ALA A 13 27.19 29.94 -0.46
N ALA A 14 26.65 29.80 -1.67
CA ALA A 14 25.29 29.35 -1.86
C ALA A 14 25.18 27.97 -1.22
N THR A 15 24.62 27.89 -0.01
CA THR A 15 24.19 26.63 0.56
C THR A 15 23.15 26.07 -0.42
N GLN A 16 23.49 24.96 -1.07
CA GLN A 16 22.55 24.22 -1.89
C GLN A 16 21.34 23.93 -0.99
N ALA A 17 20.23 24.61 -1.23
CA ALA A 17 19.02 24.42 -0.44
C ALA A 17 18.69 22.93 -0.48
N ALA A 18 18.64 22.30 0.70
CA ALA A 18 18.24 20.90 0.81
C ALA A 18 16.94 20.71 0.03
N THR A 19 16.93 19.80 -0.95
CA THR A 19 15.73 19.51 -1.72
C THR A 19 14.66 19.02 -0.75
N ALA A 20 13.53 19.74 -0.71
CA ALA A 20 12.42 19.35 0.14
C ALA A 20 11.92 17.96 -0.28
N TRP A 21 11.68 17.09 0.70
CA TRP A 21 10.90 15.89 0.47
C TRP A 21 9.44 16.18 0.81
N THR A 22 8.52 15.78 -0.05
CA THR A 22 7.08 15.84 0.20
C THR A 22 6.46 14.46 0.08
N ASN A 23 5.47 14.17 0.92
CA ASN A 23 4.65 12.97 0.76
C ASN A 23 3.72 13.11 -0.47
N TRP A 24 3.05 12.02 -0.83
CA TRP A 24 2.29 11.89 -2.08
C TRP A 24 1.15 12.91 -2.22
N ASP A 25 0.46 13.23 -1.12
CA ASP A 25 -0.65 14.19 -1.11
C ASP A 25 -0.21 15.61 -0.72
N THR A 26 1.10 15.85 -0.64
CA THR A 26 1.74 17.14 -0.39
C THR A 26 1.43 17.80 0.95
N ARG A 27 0.77 17.10 1.89
CA ARG A 27 0.44 17.64 3.22
C ARG A 27 1.60 17.57 4.21
N GLN A 28 2.63 16.80 3.91
CA GLN A 28 3.82 16.69 4.75
C GLN A 28 5.07 17.02 3.94
N ALA A 29 5.95 17.81 4.56
CA ALA A 29 7.24 18.16 3.98
C ALA A 29 8.34 18.11 5.04
N CYS A 30 9.55 17.74 4.63
CA CYS A 30 10.75 17.88 5.46
C CYS A 30 11.95 18.29 4.62
N TYR A 31 12.97 18.83 5.29
CA TYR A 31 14.19 19.39 4.69
C TYR A 31 15.40 18.65 5.27
N PRO A 32 15.70 17.44 4.77
CA PRO A 32 16.81 16.65 5.29
C PRO A 32 18.15 17.31 4.94
N THR A 33 19.11 17.26 5.86
CA THR A 33 20.48 17.71 5.60
C THR A 33 21.25 16.78 4.67
N LYS A 34 20.80 15.53 4.51
CA LYS A 34 21.34 14.53 3.57
C LYS A 34 20.24 13.71 2.92
N ASP A 35 20.29 13.53 1.60
CA ASP A 35 19.48 12.55 0.83
C ASP A 35 20.42 11.46 0.31
N VAL A 36 20.17 10.20 0.67
CA VAL A 36 21.01 9.06 0.30
C VAL A 36 20.18 8.00 -0.43
N ARG A 37 20.73 7.48 -1.53
CA ARG A 37 20.03 6.57 -2.46
C ARG A 37 20.89 5.34 -2.77
N PRO A 38 21.11 4.44 -1.79
CA PRO A 38 22.00 3.31 -1.97
C PRO A 38 21.48 2.40 -3.10
N ALA A 39 22.41 1.86 -3.89
CA ALA A 39 22.13 0.88 -4.94
C ALA A 39 22.60 -0.54 -4.57
N SER A 40 23.28 -0.69 -3.43
CA SER A 40 23.82 -1.96 -2.95
C SER A 40 23.65 -2.12 -1.44
N VAL A 41 23.75 -3.36 -0.94
CA VAL A 41 23.70 -3.64 0.50
C VAL A 41 24.85 -2.98 1.26
N VAL A 42 26.03 -2.91 0.62
CA VAL A 42 27.23 -2.29 1.21
C VAL A 42 27.01 -0.79 1.37
N GLU A 43 26.47 -0.12 0.35
CA GLU A 43 26.10 1.30 0.46
C GLU A 43 25.00 1.53 1.49
N LEU A 44 24.01 0.63 1.58
CA LEU A 44 22.94 0.71 2.57
C LEU A 44 23.50 0.60 4.00
N GLN A 45 24.40 -0.35 4.27
CA GLN A 45 25.07 -0.49 5.56
C GLN A 45 25.92 0.74 5.90
N ALA A 46 26.68 1.27 4.92
CA ALA A 46 27.49 2.46 5.09
C ALA A 46 26.63 3.70 5.42
N ALA A 47 25.51 3.88 4.70
CA ALA A 47 24.58 4.98 4.93
C ALA A 47 23.96 4.92 6.34
N VAL A 48 23.53 3.73 6.78
CA VAL A 48 22.97 3.54 8.13
C VAL A 48 24.03 3.81 9.20
N LYS A 49 25.24 3.26 9.06
CA LYS A 49 26.32 3.43 10.03
C LYS A 49 26.82 4.87 10.14
N ALA A 50 26.77 5.63 9.05
CA ALA A 50 27.22 7.03 9.00
C ALA A 50 26.17 8.02 9.54
N ALA A 51 24.91 7.60 9.69
CA ALA A 51 23.83 8.48 10.11
C ALA A 51 23.63 8.46 11.64
N THR A 52 23.55 9.64 12.24
CA THR A 52 23.16 9.80 13.65
C THR A 52 21.65 9.71 13.85
N SER A 53 20.89 10.13 12.83
CA SER A 53 19.44 10.00 12.73
C SER A 53 19.06 9.85 11.26
N LEU A 54 18.19 8.88 10.98
CA LEU A 54 17.82 8.49 9.64
C LEU A 54 16.35 8.12 9.58
N ARG A 55 15.66 8.56 8.52
CA ARG A 55 14.34 8.07 8.13
C ARG A 55 14.39 7.51 6.72
N VAL A 56 13.58 6.48 6.47
CA VAL A 56 13.48 5.84 5.15
C VAL A 56 12.19 6.26 4.49
N ALA A 57 12.28 6.85 3.30
CA ALA A 57 11.14 7.12 2.44
C ALA A 57 10.99 6.01 1.39
N GLY A 58 9.79 5.43 1.34
CA GLY A 58 9.30 4.69 0.17
C GLY A 58 8.67 5.64 -0.84
N ALA A 59 7.52 5.27 -1.39
CA ALA A 59 6.77 6.08 -2.37
C ALA A 59 6.05 7.31 -1.78
N GLY A 60 6.19 7.59 -0.47
CA GLY A 60 5.56 8.75 0.18
C GLY A 60 4.05 8.66 0.37
N HIS A 61 3.44 7.48 0.23
CA HIS A 61 1.97 7.30 0.34
C HIS A 61 1.42 7.23 1.77
N SER A 62 2.25 7.32 2.81
CA SER A 62 1.76 7.36 4.18
C SER A 62 1.24 8.75 4.53
N PHE A 63 0.04 8.82 5.11
CA PHE A 63 -0.48 10.03 5.75
C PHE A 63 0.12 10.24 7.15
N SER A 64 0.68 9.21 7.78
CA SER A 64 1.30 9.32 9.09
C SER A 64 2.70 9.95 8.96
N PRO A 65 3.11 10.87 9.85
CA PRO A 65 4.38 11.59 9.76
C PRO A 65 5.60 10.75 10.18
N ILE A 66 5.71 9.52 9.68
CA ILE A 66 6.75 8.55 10.08
C ILE A 66 8.08 8.72 9.32
N VAL A 67 8.09 9.54 8.26
CA VAL A 67 9.26 9.78 7.39
C VAL A 67 9.96 11.12 7.70
N LEU A 68 9.28 12.05 8.37
CA LEU A 68 9.79 13.42 8.54
C LEU A 68 11.11 13.45 9.33
N THR A 69 12.07 14.21 8.80
CA THR A 69 13.41 14.34 9.36
C THR A 69 14.10 15.62 8.87
N ASN A 70 14.93 16.21 9.73
CA ASN A 70 15.90 17.26 9.37
C ASN A 70 17.34 16.70 9.25
N ALA A 71 17.52 15.40 9.47
CA ALA A 71 18.79 14.70 9.42
C ALA A 71 18.96 13.98 8.08
N THR A 72 19.21 12.67 8.09
CA THR A 72 19.36 11.87 6.86
C THR A 72 18.01 11.33 6.42
N LEU A 73 17.66 11.59 5.16
CA LEU A 73 16.60 10.88 4.46
C LEU A 73 17.24 9.83 3.54
N LEU A 74 16.76 8.60 3.63
CA LEU A 74 17.19 7.50 2.78
C LEU A 74 16.03 7.06 1.88
N THR A 75 16.27 6.91 0.58
CA THR A 75 15.31 6.30 -0.35
C THR A 75 15.87 5.00 -0.93
N LEU A 76 14.99 4.03 -1.18
CA LEU A 76 15.39 2.70 -1.69
C LEU A 76 15.07 2.51 -3.18
N ASN A 77 14.82 3.59 -3.92
CA ASN A 77 14.40 3.51 -5.32
C ASN A 77 15.45 2.82 -6.23
N ASN A 78 16.74 2.93 -5.86
CA ASN A 78 17.85 2.26 -6.56
C ASN A 78 18.14 0.85 -6.02
N TYR A 79 17.40 0.39 -5.01
CA TYR A 79 17.54 -0.89 -4.33
C TYR A 79 16.22 -1.67 -4.45
N ALA A 80 15.88 -2.06 -5.68
CA ALA A 80 14.56 -2.49 -6.11
C ALA A 80 14.57 -3.73 -7.03
N SER A 81 15.35 -4.76 -6.69
CA SER A 81 15.50 -6.00 -7.48
C SER A 81 14.89 -7.23 -6.80
N VAL A 82 14.55 -8.24 -7.60
CA VAL A 82 14.32 -9.60 -7.10
C VAL A 82 15.66 -10.21 -6.71
N VAL A 83 15.77 -10.72 -5.49
CA VAL A 83 16.97 -11.37 -4.95
C VAL A 83 16.91 -12.88 -5.18
N SER A 84 15.76 -13.50 -4.93
CA SER A 84 15.56 -14.94 -5.16
C SER A 84 14.09 -15.27 -5.40
N PHE A 85 13.84 -16.41 -6.05
CA PHE A 85 12.50 -16.96 -6.26
C PHE A 85 12.59 -18.49 -6.15
N ASP A 86 11.74 -19.08 -5.32
CA ASP A 86 11.64 -20.52 -5.15
C ASP A 86 10.20 -21.02 -5.37
N THR A 87 9.94 -22.28 -5.02
CA THR A 87 8.64 -22.92 -5.20
C THR A 87 7.50 -22.21 -4.48
N THR A 88 7.71 -21.59 -3.33
CA THR A 88 6.65 -20.99 -2.48
C THR A 88 6.92 -19.56 -2.05
N THR A 89 8.14 -19.05 -2.28
CA THR A 89 8.57 -17.72 -1.83
C THR A 89 9.29 -16.92 -2.90
N ILE A 90 9.31 -15.60 -2.68
CA ILE A 90 10.09 -14.63 -3.44
C ILE A 90 10.79 -13.71 -2.44
N THR A 91 12.10 -13.52 -2.59
CA THR A 91 12.85 -12.49 -1.86
C THR A 91 13.08 -11.30 -2.76
N VAL A 92 12.73 -10.10 -2.29
CA VAL A 92 12.91 -8.83 -3.01
C VAL A 92 13.64 -7.82 -2.15
N GLN A 93 14.34 -6.89 -2.80
CA GLN A 93 14.85 -5.71 -2.12
C GLN A 93 13.68 -4.81 -1.69
N ALA A 94 13.80 -4.21 -0.52
CA ALA A 94 12.76 -3.45 0.18
C ALA A 94 12.21 -2.24 -0.62
N GLY A 95 13.01 -1.71 -1.55
CA GLY A 95 12.61 -0.61 -2.42
C GLY A 95 11.75 -1.02 -3.61
N MET A 96 11.61 -2.31 -3.90
CA MET A 96 10.87 -2.79 -5.06
C MET A 96 9.38 -2.41 -4.95
N PRO A 97 8.79 -1.71 -5.94
CA PRO A 97 7.37 -1.39 -5.93
C PRO A 97 6.49 -2.64 -6.05
N LEU A 98 5.33 -2.65 -5.40
CA LEU A 98 4.40 -3.79 -5.47
C LEU A 98 3.98 -4.12 -6.91
N TYR A 99 3.79 -3.12 -7.79
CA TYR A 99 3.43 -3.38 -9.19
C TYR A 99 4.53 -4.15 -9.95
N ALA A 100 5.80 -3.93 -9.59
CA ALA A 100 6.93 -4.61 -10.20
C ALA A 100 7.02 -6.05 -9.67
N ILE A 101 6.76 -6.26 -8.38
CA ILE A 101 6.66 -7.60 -7.78
C ILE A 101 5.54 -8.40 -8.44
N ASN A 102 4.37 -7.78 -8.61
CA ASN A 102 3.21 -8.40 -9.26
C ASN A 102 3.51 -8.79 -10.70
N SER A 103 4.10 -7.87 -11.48
CA SER A 103 4.51 -8.15 -12.86
C SER A 103 5.48 -9.33 -12.93
N TYR A 104 6.47 -9.39 -12.03
CA TYR A 104 7.41 -10.51 -11.96
C TYR A 104 6.69 -11.84 -11.63
N LEU A 105 5.86 -11.86 -10.59
CA LEU A 105 5.13 -13.06 -10.17
C LEU A 105 4.15 -13.55 -11.25
N GLU A 106 3.50 -12.64 -11.99
CA GLU A 106 2.60 -12.97 -13.09
C GLU A 106 3.34 -13.77 -14.19
N THR A 107 4.59 -13.40 -14.53
CA THR A 107 5.41 -14.18 -15.48
C THR A 107 5.69 -15.61 -15.01
N LYS A 108 5.58 -15.86 -13.69
CA LYS A 108 5.76 -17.16 -13.06
C LYS A 108 4.44 -17.86 -12.74
N ARG A 109 3.30 -17.31 -13.18
CA ARG A 109 1.95 -17.80 -12.85
C ARG A 109 1.68 -17.83 -11.33
N ARG A 110 2.28 -16.89 -10.61
CA ARG A 110 2.14 -16.71 -9.15
C ARG A 110 1.52 -15.35 -8.83
N ALA A 111 1.11 -15.18 -7.58
CA ALA A 111 0.65 -13.91 -7.04
C ALA A 111 0.88 -13.84 -5.52
N LEU A 112 0.87 -12.63 -4.97
CA LEU A 112 0.79 -12.43 -3.52
C LEU A 112 -0.63 -12.76 -3.03
N PRO A 113 -0.78 -13.34 -1.82
CA PRO A 113 -2.07 -13.80 -1.31
C PRO A 113 -3.02 -12.67 -0.89
N ASN A 114 -2.50 -11.47 -0.67
CA ASN A 114 -3.28 -10.26 -0.44
C ASN A 114 -2.44 -9.04 -0.87
N LEU A 115 -3.09 -7.99 -1.37
CA LEU A 115 -2.48 -6.70 -1.71
C LEU A 115 -3.47 -5.57 -1.41
N GLY A 116 -2.92 -4.42 -1.03
CA GLY A 116 -3.69 -3.20 -0.86
C GLY A 116 -4.13 -2.61 -2.20
N ALA A 117 -4.91 -1.53 -2.11
CA ALA A 117 -5.43 -0.88 -3.28
C ALA A 117 -4.31 -0.25 -4.12
N VAL A 118 -3.25 0.32 -3.54
CA VAL A 118 -2.22 1.08 -4.27
C VAL A 118 -0.93 0.26 -4.46
N ALA A 119 -0.45 0.07 -5.69
CA ALA A 119 0.77 -0.72 -5.94
C ALA A 119 2.06 0.06 -6.19
N VAL A 120 2.00 1.38 -6.24
CA VAL A 120 3.22 2.20 -6.30
C VAL A 120 4.00 2.20 -4.99
N GLN A 121 3.39 1.75 -3.90
CA GLN A 121 4.07 1.55 -2.63
C GLN A 121 5.25 0.58 -2.80
N THR A 122 6.38 0.90 -2.16
CA THR A 122 7.52 -0.01 -2.07
C THR A 122 7.17 -1.18 -1.16
N ALA A 123 7.84 -2.33 -1.33
CA ALA A 123 7.65 -3.52 -0.51
C ALA A 123 7.73 -3.18 0.99
N ALA A 124 8.81 -2.50 1.41
CA ALA A 124 8.95 -2.08 2.80
C ALA A 124 7.91 -1.02 3.20
N GLY A 125 7.60 -0.05 2.33
CA GLY A 125 6.59 0.97 2.62
C GLY A 125 5.22 0.36 2.94
N ALA A 126 4.76 -0.56 2.10
CA ALA A 126 3.49 -1.25 2.30
C ALA A 126 3.48 -2.15 3.55
N THR A 127 4.54 -2.94 3.75
CA THR A 127 4.55 -3.91 4.88
C THR A 127 4.78 -3.24 6.23
N GLN A 128 5.65 -2.23 6.30
CA GLN A 128 5.99 -1.58 7.57
C GLN A 128 4.83 -0.78 8.16
N THR A 129 3.83 -0.43 7.34
CA THR A 129 2.58 0.23 7.78
C THR A 129 1.38 -0.71 7.75
N GLY A 130 1.59 -2.03 7.60
CA GLY A 130 0.52 -3.02 7.68
C GLY A 130 -0.52 -2.96 6.56
N THR A 131 -0.13 -2.53 5.35
CA THR A 131 -1.03 -2.48 4.19
C THR A 131 -1.71 -3.83 3.96
N HIS A 132 -2.99 -3.79 3.62
CA HIS A 132 -3.80 -4.97 3.35
C HIS A 132 -4.84 -4.70 2.28
N GLY A 133 -5.35 -5.77 1.68
CA GLY A 133 -6.55 -5.73 0.86
C GLY A 133 -7.76 -6.30 1.59
N THR A 134 -8.79 -6.60 0.81
CA THR A 134 -10.01 -7.22 1.33
C THR A 134 -9.85 -8.74 1.50
N GLY A 135 -10.38 -9.24 2.61
CA GLY A 135 -10.67 -10.65 2.86
C GLY A 135 -10.00 -11.22 4.09
N LYS A 136 -10.30 -12.49 4.40
CA LYS A 136 -9.80 -13.19 5.59
C LYS A 136 -8.37 -13.73 5.40
N THR A 137 -7.47 -12.88 4.89
CA THR A 137 -6.08 -13.24 4.51
C THR A 137 -5.02 -12.48 5.32
N GLY A 138 -5.43 -11.57 6.21
CA GLY A 138 -4.53 -10.70 6.98
C GLY A 138 -3.90 -9.60 6.11
N SER A 139 -2.95 -8.86 6.66
CA SER A 139 -2.19 -7.85 5.90
C SER A 139 -1.16 -8.49 4.96
N ILE A 140 -0.60 -7.72 4.03
CA ILE A 140 0.51 -8.19 3.18
C ILE A 140 1.66 -8.72 4.06
N SER A 141 1.86 -8.09 5.22
CA SER A 141 2.91 -8.46 6.18
C SER A 141 2.70 -9.83 6.81
N SER A 142 1.49 -10.42 6.79
CA SER A 142 1.25 -11.79 7.26
C SER A 142 1.97 -12.82 6.38
N GLY A 143 2.11 -12.53 5.09
CA GLY A 143 2.77 -13.39 4.10
C GLY A 143 4.29 -13.35 4.14
N ILE A 144 4.92 -12.53 4.99
CA ILE A 144 6.37 -12.48 5.12
C ILE A 144 6.86 -13.78 5.78
N VAL A 145 7.97 -14.37 5.34
CA VAL A 145 8.60 -15.54 6.00
C VAL A 145 10.08 -15.34 6.27
N GLY A 146 10.63 -14.23 5.80
CA GLY A 146 11.96 -13.77 6.15
C GLY A 146 12.13 -12.29 5.86
N MET A 147 13.05 -11.65 6.57
CA MET A 147 13.35 -10.23 6.43
C MET A 147 14.80 -9.97 6.86
N ASP A 148 15.54 -9.19 6.09
CA ASP A 148 16.83 -8.67 6.53
C ASP A 148 16.68 -7.22 6.99
N LEU A 149 17.10 -6.93 8.22
CA LEU A 149 17.17 -5.57 8.76
C LEU A 149 18.63 -5.12 8.87
N ILE A 150 18.89 -3.85 8.57
CA ILE A 150 20.16 -3.20 8.89
C ILE A 150 19.99 -2.45 10.22
N ALA A 151 20.72 -2.92 11.24
CA ALA A 151 20.78 -2.26 12.54
C ALA A 151 21.66 -1.01 12.49
N ALA A 152 21.57 -0.13 13.50
CA ALA A 152 22.29 1.15 13.55
C ALA A 152 23.82 1.02 13.42
N ASN A 153 24.40 -0.10 13.87
CA ASN A 153 25.85 -0.36 13.74
C ASN A 153 26.26 -0.87 12.34
N GLY A 154 25.29 -1.01 11.41
CA GLY A 154 25.48 -1.54 10.07
C GLY A 154 25.37 -3.07 9.97
N THR A 155 25.10 -3.79 11.06
CA THR A 155 24.96 -5.26 11.04
C THR A 155 23.65 -5.66 10.37
N ILE A 156 23.69 -6.74 9.58
CA ILE A 156 22.50 -7.35 9.00
C ILE A 156 21.93 -8.36 9.99
N LEU A 157 20.66 -8.18 10.35
CA LEU A 157 19.87 -9.12 11.14
C LEU A 157 18.93 -9.87 10.20
N THR A 158 19.22 -11.16 9.96
CA THR A 158 18.35 -12.04 9.16
C THR A 158 17.30 -12.68 10.05
N LEU A 159 16.05 -12.27 9.84
CA LEU A 159 14.87 -12.75 10.56
C LEU A 159 14.18 -13.81 9.71
N LYS A 160 13.77 -14.92 10.34
CA LYS A 160 13.13 -16.07 9.68
C LYS A 160 11.85 -16.46 10.40
N SER A 161 10.97 -17.16 9.67
CA SER A 161 9.74 -17.73 10.23
C SER A 161 9.99 -18.51 11.53
N GLY A 162 9.09 -18.37 12.51
CA GLY A 162 9.21 -18.96 13.84
C GLY A 162 10.03 -18.12 14.85
N SER A 163 10.67 -17.04 14.42
CA SER A 163 11.34 -16.10 15.32
C SER A 163 10.38 -15.01 15.82
N PRO A 164 10.26 -14.77 17.14
CA PRO A 164 9.49 -13.65 17.68
C PRO A 164 9.95 -12.27 17.15
N LEU A 165 11.22 -12.17 16.74
CA LEU A 165 11.74 -10.94 16.14
C LEU A 165 11.13 -10.67 14.75
N LEU A 166 10.88 -11.72 13.96
CA LEU A 166 10.20 -11.53 12.68
C LEU A 166 8.77 -11.05 12.93
N ASP A 167 8.07 -11.62 13.90
CA ASP A 167 6.69 -11.25 14.22
C ASP A 167 6.58 -9.78 14.63
N ALA A 168 7.54 -9.28 15.41
CA ALA A 168 7.65 -7.86 15.73
C ALA A 168 8.02 -6.98 14.52
N ALA A 169 8.87 -7.49 13.61
CA ALA A 169 9.41 -6.70 12.49
C ALA A 169 8.49 -6.58 11.26
N ARG A 170 7.50 -7.47 11.11
CA ARG A 170 6.54 -7.48 10.00
C ARG A 170 5.85 -6.13 9.80
N VAL A 171 5.52 -5.44 10.89
CA VAL A 171 4.90 -4.10 10.91
C VAL A 171 5.65 -3.24 11.92
N GLY A 172 6.84 -2.78 11.54
CA GLY A 172 7.74 -2.05 12.44
C GLY A 172 7.71 -0.52 12.30
N MET A 173 6.96 0.04 11.34
CA MET A 173 6.93 1.48 11.03
C MET A 173 8.34 2.10 10.83
N GLY A 174 9.33 1.29 10.44
CA GLY A 174 10.73 1.70 10.31
C GLY A 174 11.47 1.94 11.63
N ALA A 175 10.92 1.53 12.77
CA ALA A 175 11.51 1.77 14.09
C ALA A 175 12.61 0.76 14.49
N LEU A 176 12.57 -0.46 13.96
CA LEU A 176 13.47 -1.54 14.37
C LEU A 176 14.78 -1.59 13.57
N GLY A 177 14.89 -0.79 12.52
CA GLY A 177 16.03 -0.77 11.60
C GLY A 177 15.58 -0.51 10.16
N VAL A 178 16.55 -0.43 9.25
CA VAL A 178 16.24 -0.27 7.82
C VAL A 178 16.02 -1.64 7.21
N VAL A 179 14.81 -1.87 6.67
CA VAL A 179 14.51 -3.10 5.93
C VAL A 179 15.33 -3.14 4.65
N SER A 180 16.15 -4.17 4.49
CA SER A 180 16.96 -4.40 3.28
C SER A 180 16.21 -5.32 2.32
N THR A 181 15.81 -6.51 2.76
CA THR A 181 15.10 -7.50 1.93
C THR A 181 13.88 -8.02 2.65
N ILE A 182 12.89 -8.46 1.88
CA ILE A 182 11.69 -9.11 2.38
C ILE A 182 11.46 -10.38 1.57
N THR A 183 11.22 -11.49 2.24
CA THR A 183 10.81 -12.76 1.64
C THR A 183 9.33 -12.97 1.86
N PHE A 184 8.55 -12.95 0.78
CA PHE A 184 7.10 -13.17 0.78
C PHE A 184 6.76 -14.60 0.35
N GLN A 185 5.75 -15.20 0.97
CA GLN A 185 5.03 -16.31 0.40
C GLN A 185 4.22 -15.85 -0.83
N HIS A 186 4.22 -16.67 -1.87
CA HIS A 186 3.34 -16.51 -3.03
C HIS A 186 2.46 -17.75 -3.22
N VAL A 187 1.38 -17.57 -3.96
CA VAL A 187 0.39 -18.61 -4.27
C VAL A 187 0.19 -18.71 -5.78
N PRO A 188 -0.37 -19.80 -6.32
CA PRO A 188 -0.78 -19.85 -7.73
C PRO A 188 -1.67 -18.66 -8.07
N ILE A 189 -1.49 -18.07 -9.25
CA ILE A 189 -2.36 -17.00 -9.73
C ILE A 189 -3.79 -17.53 -9.91
N TRP A 190 -4.79 -16.72 -9.54
CA TRP A 190 -6.21 -17.03 -9.71
C TRP A 190 -6.92 -15.86 -10.39
N ARG A 191 -8.15 -16.07 -10.83
CA ARG A 191 -8.99 -15.00 -11.41
C ARG A 191 -10.17 -14.71 -10.50
N MET A 192 -10.56 -13.45 -10.47
CA MET A 192 -11.74 -13.00 -9.75
C MET A 192 -12.61 -12.16 -10.67
N GLU A 193 -13.91 -12.36 -10.55
CA GLU A 193 -14.89 -11.39 -10.99
C GLU A 193 -15.08 -10.36 -9.86
N GLN A 194 -14.74 -9.11 -10.15
CA GLN A 194 -15.07 -7.99 -9.29
C GLN A 194 -16.44 -7.47 -9.69
N ILE A 195 -17.40 -7.50 -8.77
CA ILE A 195 -18.79 -7.11 -9.00
C ILE A 195 -19.09 -5.89 -8.12
N THR A 196 -19.45 -4.79 -8.75
CA THR A 196 -19.83 -3.55 -8.08
C THR A 196 -21.32 -3.31 -8.24
N PHE A 197 -22.01 -3.02 -7.13
CA PHE A 197 -23.42 -2.66 -7.12
C PHE A 197 -23.72 -1.74 -5.94
N THR A 198 -24.91 -1.14 -5.96
CA THR A 198 -25.35 -0.20 -4.93
C THR A 198 -26.55 -0.76 -4.18
N LEU A 199 -26.56 -0.62 -2.86
CA LEU A 199 -27.71 -0.88 -2.00
C LEU A 199 -28.15 0.41 -1.31
N SER A 200 -29.41 0.46 -0.88
CA SER A 200 -29.80 1.45 0.13
C SER A 200 -29.03 1.18 1.43
N LEU A 201 -28.78 2.21 2.23
CA LEU A 201 -28.11 2.08 3.52
C LEU A 201 -28.82 1.05 4.43
N ALA A 202 -30.16 1.12 4.50
CA ALA A 202 -30.96 0.18 5.28
C ALA A 202 -30.82 -1.27 4.78
N SER A 203 -30.91 -1.49 3.46
CA SER A 203 -30.72 -2.81 2.87
C SER A 203 -29.30 -3.33 3.08
N PHE A 204 -28.29 -2.47 2.99
CA PHE A 204 -26.91 -2.85 3.26
C PHE A 204 -26.73 -3.32 4.71
N GLN A 205 -27.21 -2.55 5.69
CA GLN A 205 -27.12 -2.91 7.11
C GLN A 205 -27.80 -4.25 7.42
N GLN A 206 -28.96 -4.51 6.81
CA GLN A 206 -29.68 -5.78 6.95
C GLN A 206 -28.93 -6.97 6.35
N ASN A 207 -28.20 -6.77 5.25
CA ASN A 207 -27.61 -7.86 4.46
C ASN A 207 -26.10 -8.05 4.68
N LEU A 208 -25.39 -7.10 5.31
CA LEU A 208 -23.92 -7.12 5.41
C LEU A 208 -23.38 -8.43 6.01
N ARG A 209 -23.98 -8.91 7.11
CA ARG A 209 -23.56 -10.15 7.78
C ARG A 209 -23.69 -11.36 6.86
N LEU A 210 -24.79 -11.45 6.11
CA LEU A 210 -25.00 -12.53 5.16
C LEU A 210 -24.02 -12.44 3.98
N LEU A 211 -23.75 -11.23 3.48
CA LEU A 211 -22.75 -11.01 2.43
C LEU A 211 -21.35 -11.46 2.88
N GLN A 212 -20.94 -11.14 4.11
CA GLN A 212 -19.65 -11.54 4.67
C GLN A 212 -19.54 -13.03 5.03
N ALA A 213 -20.68 -13.66 5.35
CA ALA A 213 -20.75 -15.11 5.54
C ALA A 213 -20.67 -15.85 4.20
N THR A 214 -21.19 -15.24 3.12
CA THR A 214 -21.24 -15.84 1.78
C THR A 214 -19.95 -15.62 0.98
N TYR A 215 -19.33 -14.44 1.12
CA TYR A 215 -18.18 -14.04 0.33
C TYR A 215 -16.98 -13.73 1.21
N ASP A 216 -15.84 -14.34 0.87
CA ASP A 216 -14.57 -14.08 1.56
C ASP A 216 -14.08 -12.64 1.40
N ARG A 217 -14.49 -11.95 0.34
CA ARG A 217 -13.97 -10.63 -0.06
C ARG A 217 -15.12 -9.67 -0.35
N VAL A 218 -15.55 -8.96 0.70
CA VAL A 218 -16.55 -7.90 0.63
C VAL A 218 -15.88 -6.59 1.00
N GLN A 219 -15.91 -5.62 0.08
CA GLN A 219 -15.52 -4.23 0.32
C GLN A 219 -16.76 -3.37 0.13
N TRP A 220 -16.86 -2.28 0.88
CA TRP A 220 -17.94 -1.32 0.71
C TRP A 220 -17.45 0.08 1.08
N TYR A 221 -18.09 1.10 0.49
CA TYR A 221 -17.81 2.48 0.80
C TYR A 221 -19.06 3.35 0.62
N LEU A 222 -19.07 4.46 1.35
CA LEU A 222 -20.00 5.56 1.19
C LEU A 222 -19.35 6.63 0.31
N TYR A 223 -20.10 7.22 -0.61
CA TYR A 223 -19.63 8.31 -1.44
C TYR A 223 -20.44 9.58 -1.18
N GLY A 224 -19.78 10.74 -1.21
CA GLY A 224 -20.38 12.04 -0.96
C GLY A 224 -20.52 12.39 0.52
N ASN A 225 -21.53 13.19 0.87
CA ASN A 225 -21.74 13.64 2.23
C ASN A 225 -22.24 12.47 3.12
N VAL A 226 -21.39 12.01 4.04
CA VAL A 226 -21.69 10.92 4.97
C VAL A 226 -22.92 11.22 5.83
N ALA A 227 -23.22 12.48 6.13
CA ALA A 227 -24.38 12.88 6.92
C ALA A 227 -25.72 12.57 6.24
N THR A 228 -25.75 12.63 4.91
CA THR A 228 -26.99 12.56 4.11
C THR A 228 -27.04 11.38 3.16
N THR A 229 -25.93 10.68 2.96
CA THR A 229 -25.87 9.53 2.04
C THR A 229 -26.83 8.42 2.47
N GLN A 230 -27.60 7.90 1.51
CA GLN A 230 -28.56 6.81 1.71
C GLN A 230 -28.21 5.58 0.87
N SER A 231 -27.03 5.56 0.27
CA SER A 231 -26.57 4.49 -0.60
C SER A 231 -25.17 4.04 -0.24
N VAL A 232 -24.96 2.73 -0.33
CA VAL A 232 -23.67 2.08 -0.08
C VAL A 232 -23.25 1.38 -1.36
N THR A 233 -22.04 1.67 -1.82
CA THR A 233 -21.44 0.90 -2.92
C THR A 233 -20.79 -0.32 -2.32
N VAL A 234 -21.11 -1.50 -2.87
CA VAL A 234 -20.56 -2.79 -2.46
C VAL A 234 -19.75 -3.35 -3.61
N ILE A 235 -18.56 -3.86 -3.30
CA ILE A 235 -17.68 -4.56 -4.21
C ILE A 235 -17.46 -5.98 -3.68
N LEU A 236 -17.88 -6.96 -4.46
CA LEU A 236 -17.59 -8.37 -4.22
C LEU A 236 -16.45 -8.82 -5.13
N ARG A 237 -15.57 -9.69 -4.61
CA ARG A 237 -14.55 -10.37 -5.42
C ARG A 237 -14.77 -11.87 -5.34
N VAL A 238 -15.29 -12.43 -6.43
CA VAL A 238 -15.72 -13.84 -6.51
C VAL A 238 -14.74 -14.60 -7.38
N ASN A 239 -14.22 -15.74 -6.91
CA ASN A 239 -13.35 -16.58 -7.72
C ASN A 239 -14.07 -17.06 -8.99
N THR A 240 -13.37 -17.04 -10.13
CA THR A 240 -13.93 -17.44 -11.41
C THR A 240 -12.90 -18.14 -12.28
N THR A 241 -13.35 -19.00 -13.19
CA THR A 241 -12.51 -19.63 -14.23
C THR A 241 -12.54 -18.85 -15.55
N ARG A 242 -13.46 -17.88 -15.68
CA ARG A 242 -13.68 -17.10 -16.88
C ARG A 242 -12.46 -16.25 -17.25
N ALA A 243 -12.33 -15.92 -18.53
CA ALA A 243 -11.22 -15.12 -19.04
C ALA A 243 -11.30 -13.66 -18.58
N VAL A 244 -10.14 -12.99 -18.50
CA VAL A 244 -10.04 -11.55 -18.24
C VAL A 244 -10.77 -10.79 -19.34
N THR A 245 -11.64 -9.85 -18.95
CA THR A 245 -12.65 -9.25 -19.86
C THR A 245 -12.10 -8.17 -20.79
N ALA A 246 -10.97 -7.53 -20.46
CA ALA A 246 -10.39 -6.44 -21.24
C ALA A 246 -8.86 -6.40 -21.14
N ALA A 247 -8.21 -5.79 -22.15
CA ALA A 247 -6.82 -5.39 -22.04
C ALA A 247 -6.69 -4.39 -20.87
N GLY A 248 -5.90 -4.73 -19.85
CA GLY A 248 -5.83 -3.96 -18.60
C GLY A 248 -6.76 -4.45 -17.48
N GLY A 249 -7.57 -5.48 -17.71
CA GLY A 249 -8.41 -6.11 -16.69
C GLY A 249 -9.53 -5.19 -16.20
N CYS A 250 -9.79 -5.19 -14.89
CA CYS A 250 -10.80 -4.35 -14.25
C CYS A 250 -10.55 -2.84 -14.40
N TRP A 251 -9.35 -2.46 -14.82
CA TRP A 251 -8.90 -1.07 -14.96
C TRP A 251 -8.89 -0.58 -16.41
N GLY A 252 -9.20 -1.44 -17.38
CA GLY A 252 -9.21 -1.12 -18.82
C GLY A 252 -10.45 -0.35 -19.31
N GLY A 253 -11.27 0.21 -18.42
CA GLY A 253 -12.42 1.05 -18.77
C GLY A 253 -13.63 0.33 -19.37
N ARG A 254 -13.73 -1.00 -19.21
CA ARG A 254 -14.90 -1.78 -19.65
C ARG A 254 -15.45 -2.62 -18.51
N SER A 255 -16.71 -2.37 -18.15
CA SER A 255 -17.49 -3.22 -17.27
C SER A 255 -18.64 -3.89 -18.02
N ALA A 256 -18.91 -5.15 -17.68
CA ALA A 256 -19.99 -5.96 -18.25
C ALA A 256 -21.04 -6.26 -17.17
N ALA A 257 -22.16 -6.90 -17.56
CA ALA A 257 -23.08 -7.43 -16.56
C ALA A 257 -22.39 -8.51 -15.71
N PRO A 258 -22.69 -8.61 -14.40
CA PRO A 258 -22.14 -9.66 -13.55
C PRO A 258 -22.56 -11.04 -14.03
N THR A 259 -21.66 -12.00 -13.85
CA THR A 259 -21.78 -13.33 -14.45
C THR A 259 -21.84 -14.42 -13.40
N SER A 260 -21.33 -14.13 -12.19
CA SER A 260 -21.75 -14.79 -10.96
C SER A 260 -23.22 -14.49 -10.66
N PRO A 261 -23.97 -15.47 -10.12
CA PRO A 261 -25.37 -15.29 -9.76
C PRO A 261 -25.52 -14.24 -8.64
N PRO A 262 -26.65 -13.52 -8.58
CA PRO A 262 -26.95 -12.61 -7.48
C PRO A 262 -26.91 -13.34 -6.11
N PRO A 263 -26.46 -12.66 -5.05
CA PRO A 263 -26.35 -13.26 -3.72
C PRO A 263 -27.70 -13.38 -3.01
N LEU A 264 -27.72 -14.06 -1.86
CA LEU A 264 -28.82 -14.01 -0.87
C LEU A 264 -30.22 -14.36 -1.41
N GLY A 265 -30.29 -15.22 -2.43
CA GLY A 265 -31.55 -15.60 -3.07
C GLY A 265 -32.20 -14.49 -3.91
N TRP A 266 -31.47 -13.41 -4.22
CA TRP A 266 -31.97 -12.37 -5.10
C TRP A 266 -32.21 -12.92 -6.51
N SER A 267 -33.36 -12.59 -7.09
CA SER A 267 -33.71 -13.03 -8.44
C SER A 267 -32.93 -12.30 -9.54
N ARG A 268 -32.34 -11.14 -9.21
CA ARG A 268 -31.50 -10.32 -10.10
C ARG A 268 -30.56 -9.44 -9.30
N TRP A 269 -29.47 -9.00 -9.93
CA TRP A 269 -28.60 -7.97 -9.39
C TRP A 269 -29.34 -6.62 -9.29
N PRO A 270 -28.96 -5.74 -8.34
CA PRO A 270 -29.45 -4.36 -8.31
C PRO A 270 -29.22 -3.64 -9.65
N ALA A 271 -30.11 -2.71 -9.99
CA ALA A 271 -29.98 -1.94 -11.22
C ALA A 271 -28.63 -1.19 -11.26
N GLY A 272 -27.97 -1.22 -12.42
CA GLY A 272 -26.65 -0.62 -12.61
C GLY A 272 -25.48 -1.43 -12.06
N ALA A 273 -25.72 -2.64 -11.53
CA ALA A 273 -24.63 -3.54 -11.17
C ALA A 273 -23.77 -3.88 -12.39
N TYR A 274 -22.45 -3.85 -12.20
CA TYR A 274 -21.48 -4.14 -13.24
C TYR A 274 -20.33 -4.97 -12.69
N ALA A 275 -19.60 -5.63 -13.58
CA ALA A 275 -18.49 -6.48 -13.23
C ALA A 275 -17.35 -6.42 -14.24
N CYS A 276 -16.21 -6.90 -13.81
CA CYS A 276 -15.03 -7.13 -14.63
C CYS A 276 -14.28 -8.34 -14.09
N ILE A 277 -13.51 -9.02 -14.94
CA ILE A 277 -12.68 -10.15 -14.51
C ILE A 277 -11.22 -9.74 -14.60
N ASP A 278 -10.47 -9.95 -13.52
CA ASP A 278 -9.04 -9.71 -13.46
C ASP A 278 -8.30 -10.87 -12.78
N VAL A 279 -6.98 -10.83 -12.85
CA VAL A 279 -6.09 -11.77 -12.17
C VAL A 279 -5.74 -11.26 -10.77
N SER A 280 -5.97 -12.10 -9.76
CA SER A 280 -5.55 -11.88 -8.38
C SER A 280 -5.88 -10.46 -7.85
N TYR A 281 -5.13 -9.97 -6.87
CA TYR A 281 -5.22 -8.60 -6.38
C TYR A 281 -4.42 -7.66 -7.30
N LYS A 282 -4.89 -7.46 -8.53
CA LYS A 282 -4.35 -6.38 -9.37
C LYS A 282 -4.82 -5.03 -8.79
N THR A 283 -3.93 -4.48 -7.99
CA THR A 283 -3.94 -3.15 -7.36
C THR A 283 -4.33 -2.00 -8.31
N LEU A 284 -5.05 -1.02 -7.76
CA LEU A 284 -5.31 0.31 -8.32
C LEU A 284 -4.00 0.97 -8.78
N GLY A 285 -3.79 1.01 -10.10
CA GLY A 285 -2.89 1.94 -10.78
C GLY A 285 -1.37 1.81 -10.53
N VAL A 286 -0.60 2.09 -11.57
CA VAL A 286 0.85 2.35 -11.51
C VAL A 286 1.13 3.83 -11.22
N ASP A 287 0.08 4.65 -11.19
CA ASP A 287 0.16 6.07 -10.87
C ASP A 287 -0.96 6.38 -9.87
N GLY A 288 -0.61 6.66 -8.62
CA GLY A 288 -1.57 7.00 -7.57
C GLY A 288 -2.46 8.21 -7.93
N ARG A 289 -2.07 9.01 -8.94
CA ARG A 289 -2.85 10.13 -9.46
C ARG A 289 -4.18 9.72 -10.10
N ASN A 290 -4.35 8.47 -10.53
CA ASN A 290 -5.61 7.99 -11.09
C ASN A 290 -6.77 7.94 -10.08
N ASN A 291 -6.48 8.10 -8.78
CA ASN A 291 -7.47 8.08 -7.72
C ASN A 291 -7.88 9.48 -7.23
N MET A 292 -7.32 10.56 -7.79
CA MET A 292 -7.67 11.92 -7.40
C MET A 292 -8.80 12.47 -8.28
N ILE A 293 -9.96 12.75 -7.70
CA ILE A 293 -10.99 13.59 -8.34
C ILE A 293 -10.70 15.04 -7.93
N GLY A 294 -10.36 15.90 -8.88
CA GLY A 294 -10.10 17.32 -8.62
C GLY A 294 -8.82 17.60 -7.81
N GLY A 295 -7.84 16.68 -7.81
CA GLY A 295 -6.59 16.84 -7.08
C GLY A 295 -6.68 16.59 -5.57
N LEU A 296 -7.84 16.14 -5.08
CA LEU A 296 -8.06 15.79 -3.68
C LEU A 296 -8.33 14.28 -3.58
N PHE A 297 -7.62 13.63 -2.67
CA PHE A 297 -7.88 12.24 -2.27
C PHE A 297 -8.28 12.24 -0.80
N THR A 298 -9.56 12.01 -0.54
CA THR A 298 -10.10 11.82 0.81
C THR A 298 -10.80 10.47 0.86
N GLU A 299 -10.01 9.40 0.82
CA GLU A 299 -10.46 8.08 1.27
C GLU A 299 -9.92 7.87 2.69
N THR A 300 -10.82 7.53 3.62
CA THR A 300 -10.46 7.01 4.93
C THR A 300 -10.81 5.53 4.94
N GLU A 301 -9.81 4.67 4.74
CA GLU A 301 -9.96 3.24 4.97
C GLU A 301 -9.89 2.97 6.48
N LEU A 302 -10.97 2.44 7.07
CA LEU A 302 -11.03 2.09 8.47
C LEU A 302 -10.84 0.58 8.64
N MET A 303 -9.93 0.20 9.54
CA MET A 303 -9.61 -1.19 9.81
C MET A 303 -10.51 -1.69 10.94
N ILE A 304 -11.69 -2.17 10.56
CA ILE A 304 -12.69 -2.63 11.53
C ILE A 304 -12.88 -4.13 11.34
N GLY A 305 -12.70 -4.90 12.42
CA GLY A 305 -13.02 -6.32 12.41
C GLY A 305 -14.48 -6.51 11.98
N ALA A 306 -14.77 -7.54 11.19
CA ALA A 306 -16.10 -7.73 10.61
C ALA A 306 -17.19 -7.64 11.69
N ASP A 307 -17.01 -8.23 12.86
CA ASP A 307 -18.00 -8.20 13.95
C ASP A 307 -18.38 -6.78 14.44
N ASN A 308 -17.52 -5.79 14.23
CA ASN A 308 -17.67 -4.41 14.70
C ASN A 308 -18.09 -3.40 13.61
N ASP A 309 -18.11 -3.81 12.34
CA ASP A 309 -18.27 -2.87 11.21
C ASP A 309 -19.64 -2.17 11.14
N LEU A 310 -20.74 -2.84 11.50
CA LEU A 310 -22.07 -2.25 11.59
C LEU A 310 -22.16 -1.21 12.72
N GLN A 311 -21.53 -1.50 13.86
CA GLN A 311 -21.46 -0.56 14.96
C GLN A 311 -20.63 0.66 14.54
N ALA A 312 -19.45 0.45 13.98
CA ALA A 312 -18.59 1.52 13.51
C ALA A 312 -19.26 2.37 12.40
N LEU A 313 -20.03 1.76 11.49
CA LEU A 313 -20.84 2.49 10.51
C LEU A 313 -21.90 3.35 11.21
N THR A 314 -22.56 2.81 12.23
CA THR A 314 -23.57 3.55 13.00
C THR A 314 -22.96 4.75 13.72
N GLU A 315 -21.82 4.56 14.36
CA GLU A 315 -21.05 5.63 15.02
C GLU A 315 -20.56 6.67 14.02
N LEU A 316 -20.01 6.23 12.88
CA LEU A 316 -19.57 7.10 11.79
C LEU A 316 -20.72 8.01 11.31
N LEU A 317 -21.89 7.43 11.05
CA LEU A 317 -23.07 8.19 10.63
C LEU A 317 -23.56 9.15 11.73
N ALA A 318 -23.45 8.77 13.01
CA ALA A 318 -23.83 9.63 14.13
C ALA A 318 -22.91 10.85 14.25
N VAL A 319 -21.59 10.66 14.14
CA VAL A 319 -20.59 11.74 14.21
C VAL A 319 -20.77 12.77 13.08
N HIS A 320 -21.27 12.35 11.92
CA HIS A 320 -21.46 13.26 10.78
C HIS A 320 -22.84 13.93 10.74
N LYS A 321 -23.78 13.54 11.61
CA LYS A 321 -25.10 14.20 11.70
C LYS A 321 -25.07 15.53 12.47
N THR A 322 -24.00 15.79 13.22
CA THR A 322 -23.77 17.03 13.99
C THR A 322 -23.12 18.10 13.13
#